data_AF-A0A538IIK3-F1
#
_entry.id   AF-A0A538IIK3-F1
#
_cell.length_a   1.000
_cell.length_b   1.000
_cell.length_c   1.000
_cell.angle_alpha   90.00
_cell.angle_beta   90.00
_cell.angle_gamma   90.00
#
_symmetry.space_group_name_H-M   'P 1'
#
loop_
_entity.id
_entity.type
_entity.pdbx_description
1 polymer ?
#
loop_
_entity_poly.entity_id
_entity_poly.type
_entity_poly.pdbx_seq_one_letter_code
_entity_poly.pdbx_strand_id
1 'polypeptide(L)'
;MRGRNELEWTLVLLWSPSAVLAEGIATAGPPIFVGDGQQLAADVLGRLGFEYDAELGARVTDARRLLQGVSSNVAMLLHDRGASLDEAREYAATWSLQPDERLDKLVARQAASPSPVYQHCYWQGRELVDGYVRGDPARFRELLTARLLPSELA
;
A
#
# COMPACT_ATOMS: atom_id res chain seq x y z
N MET A 1 -17.37 -18.04 -13.51
CA MET A 1 -16.28 -18.09 -14.51
C MET A 1 -16.79 -18.68 -15.83
N ARG A 2 -16.35 -19.85 -16.35
CA ARG A 2 -16.76 -20.30 -17.72
C ARG A 2 -18.25 -20.63 -17.88
N GLY A 3 -18.89 -21.22 -16.86
CA GLY A 3 -20.33 -21.52 -16.89
C GLY A 3 -21.26 -20.34 -16.57
N ARG A 4 -20.71 -19.14 -16.31
CA ARG A 4 -21.47 -17.92 -15.99
C ARG A 4 -21.22 -16.77 -16.98
N ASN A 5 -20.49 -17.04 -18.08
CA ASN A 5 -20.06 -16.03 -19.07
C ASN A 5 -19.25 -14.86 -18.48
N GLU A 6 -18.34 -15.18 -17.55
CA GLU A 6 -17.54 -14.25 -16.75
C GLU A 6 -16.03 -14.47 -16.99
N LEU A 7 -15.63 -14.63 -18.25
CA LEU A 7 -14.26 -14.98 -18.63
C LEU A 7 -13.29 -13.82 -18.41
N GLU A 8 -13.79 -12.59 -18.55
CA GLU A 8 -13.06 -11.35 -18.28
C GLU A 8 -12.50 -11.30 -16.85
N TRP A 9 -13.14 -11.96 -15.89
CA TRP A 9 -12.67 -12.03 -14.49
C TRP A 9 -11.50 -12.98 -14.26
N THR A 10 -11.06 -13.69 -15.31
CA THR A 10 -9.79 -14.43 -15.28
C THR A 10 -8.60 -13.58 -15.73
N LEU A 11 -8.86 -12.33 -16.16
CA LEU A 11 -7.85 -11.37 -16.53
C LEU A 11 -7.66 -10.37 -15.38
N VAL A 12 -6.40 -10.08 -15.04
CA VAL A 12 -6.04 -9.01 -14.12
C VAL A 12 -5.49 -7.85 -14.94
N LEU A 13 -6.19 -6.72 -14.91
CA LEU A 13 -5.74 -5.49 -15.54
C LEU A 13 -4.96 -4.66 -14.52
N LEU A 14 -3.63 -4.72 -14.61
CA LEU A 14 -2.72 -4.08 -13.65
C LEU A 14 -2.95 -2.56 -13.55
N TRP A 15 -3.23 -1.88 -14.66
CA TRP A 15 -3.49 -0.43 -14.67
C TRP A 15 -4.97 -0.12 -14.82
N SER A 16 -5.78 -0.64 -13.89
CA SER A 16 -7.21 -0.39 -13.87
C SER A 16 -7.70 -0.03 -12.47
N PRO A 17 -8.90 0.56 -12.32
CA PRO A 17 -9.46 0.87 -11.00
C PRO A 17 -9.56 -0.34 -10.06
N SER A 18 -9.62 -1.58 -10.58
CA SER A 18 -9.63 -2.79 -9.73
C SER A 18 -8.32 -2.97 -8.94
N ALA A 19 -7.21 -2.39 -9.40
CA ALA A 19 -5.94 -2.41 -8.69
C ALA A 19 -6.01 -1.68 -7.34
N VAL A 20 -6.86 -0.63 -7.23
CA VAL A 20 -7.08 0.09 -5.97
C VAL A 20 -7.66 -0.84 -4.91
N LEU A 21 -8.65 -1.67 -5.27
CA LEU A 21 -9.22 -2.64 -4.36
C LEU A 21 -8.24 -3.77 -4.05
N ALA A 22 -7.55 -4.30 -5.05
CA ALA A 22 -6.60 -5.39 -4.86
C ALA A 22 -5.46 -4.99 -3.91
N GLU A 23 -4.83 -3.84 -4.14
CA GLU A 23 -3.75 -3.32 -3.29
C GLU A 23 -4.29 -2.88 -1.91
N GLY A 24 -5.50 -2.31 -1.87
CA GLY A 24 -6.18 -1.98 -0.62
C GLY A 24 -6.42 -3.20 0.27
N ILE A 25 -6.98 -4.28 -0.29
CA ILE A 25 -7.21 -5.55 0.40
C ILE A 25 -5.88 -6.14 0.89
N ALA A 26 -4.85 -6.14 0.03
CA ALA A 26 -3.53 -6.65 0.39
C ALA A 26 -2.88 -5.87 1.55
N THR A 27 -3.12 -4.56 1.61
CA THR A 27 -2.52 -3.68 2.62
C THR A 27 -3.32 -3.67 3.94
N ALA A 28 -4.65 -3.73 3.88
CA ALA A 28 -5.55 -3.68 5.04
C ALA A 28 -5.79 -5.06 5.69
N GLY A 29 -5.64 -6.14 4.94
CA GLY A 29 -5.96 -7.50 5.38
C GLY A 29 -5.14 -8.03 6.57
N PRO A 30 -3.80 -7.92 6.60
CA PRO A 30 -3.01 -8.58 7.63
C PRO A 30 -3.42 -8.22 9.07
N PRO A 31 -3.63 -6.94 9.43
CA PRO A 31 -4.12 -6.56 10.76
C PRO A 31 -5.42 -7.25 11.20
N ILE A 32 -6.32 -7.54 10.26
CA ILE A 32 -7.63 -8.13 10.54
C ILE A 32 -7.52 -9.60 10.96
N PHE A 33 -6.53 -10.34 10.46
CA PHE A 33 -6.39 -11.77 10.74
C PHE A 33 -5.32 -12.11 11.78
N VAL A 34 -4.21 -11.35 11.81
CA VAL A 34 -3.05 -11.69 12.64
C VAL A 34 -2.67 -10.60 13.65
N GLY A 35 -3.47 -9.53 13.75
CA GLY A 35 -3.12 -8.35 14.54
C GLY A 35 -1.92 -7.61 13.95
N ASP A 36 -1.15 -6.91 14.78
CA ASP A 36 0.03 -6.14 14.32
C ASP A 36 1.19 -7.00 13.77
N GLY A 37 1.15 -8.31 14.00
CA GLY A 37 2.17 -9.29 13.58
C GLY A 37 3.52 -9.16 14.27
N GLN A 38 3.68 -8.26 15.25
CA GLN A 38 4.98 -7.88 15.79
C GLN A 38 5.54 -8.94 16.74
N GLN A 39 4.68 -9.53 17.57
CA GLN A 39 5.08 -10.65 18.42
C GLN A 39 5.47 -11.87 17.58
N LEU A 40 4.72 -12.16 16.51
CA LEU A 40 5.06 -13.24 15.59
C LEU A 40 6.41 -12.96 14.89
N ALA A 41 6.67 -11.72 14.50
CA ALA A 41 7.97 -11.32 13.96
C ALA A 41 9.10 -11.55 14.98
N ALA A 42 8.90 -11.18 16.25
CA ALA A 42 9.86 -11.43 17.33
C ALA A 42 10.16 -12.92 17.49
N ASP A 43 9.12 -13.76 17.52
CA ASP A 43 9.26 -15.21 17.69
C ASP A 43 10.02 -15.85 16.51
N VAL A 44 9.74 -15.42 15.27
CA VAL A 44 10.41 -15.94 14.06
C VAL A 44 11.86 -15.48 14.00
N LEU A 45 12.13 -14.21 14.27
CA LEU A 45 13.48 -13.65 14.28
C LEU A 45 14.34 -14.23 15.41
N GLY A 46 13.76 -14.46 16.59
CA GLY A 46 14.42 -15.10 17.73
C GLY A 46 14.88 -16.52 17.42
N ARG A 47 14.11 -17.30 16.64
CA ARG A 47 14.54 -18.65 16.16
C ARG A 47 15.77 -18.60 15.26
N LEU A 48 16.03 -17.45 14.63
CA LEU A 48 17.21 -17.20 13.79
C LEU A 48 18.35 -16.51 14.56
N GLY A 49 18.17 -16.24 15.86
CA GLY A 49 19.16 -15.59 16.71
C GLY A 49 19.16 -14.06 16.69
N PHE A 50 18.10 -13.42 16.16
CA PHE A 50 17.96 -11.96 16.17
C PHE A 50 17.09 -11.49 17.33
N GLU A 51 17.49 -10.39 17.96
CA GLU A 51 16.65 -9.67 18.92
C GLU A 51 15.71 -8.72 18.19
N TYR A 52 14.42 -8.75 18.56
CA TYR A 52 13.40 -7.86 18.01
C TYR A 52 12.41 -7.47 19.11
N ASP A 53 12.33 -6.16 19.37
CA ASP A 53 11.36 -5.59 20.31
C ASP A 53 10.01 -5.40 19.60
N ALA A 54 9.04 -6.26 19.93
CA ALA A 54 7.72 -6.23 19.33
C ALA A 54 6.93 -4.96 19.66
N GLU A 55 7.09 -4.40 20.86
CA GLU A 55 6.38 -3.19 21.28
C GLU A 55 6.92 -1.97 20.51
N LEU A 56 8.24 -1.86 20.39
CA LEU A 56 8.86 -0.85 19.55
C LEU A 56 8.47 -1.03 18.08
N GLY A 57 8.47 -2.28 17.59
CA GLY A 57 8.03 -2.63 16.25
C GLY A 57 6.62 -2.13 15.94
N ALA A 58 5.65 -2.36 16.85
CA ALA A 58 4.27 -1.92 16.71
C ALA A 58 4.19 -0.39 16.58
N ARG A 59 4.87 0.33 17.48
CA ARG A 59 4.91 1.80 17.47
C ARG A 59 5.52 2.36 16.19
N VAL A 60 6.59 1.75 15.68
CA VAL A 60 7.22 2.16 14.42
C VAL A 60 6.31 1.85 13.23
N THR A 61 5.68 0.68 13.18
CA THR A 61 4.74 0.31 12.11
C THR A 61 3.56 1.27 12.04
N ASP A 62 2.99 1.66 13.18
CA ASP A 62 1.89 2.62 13.23
C ASP A 62 2.33 4.01 12.79
N ALA A 63 3.48 4.50 13.28
CA ALA A 63 4.02 5.81 12.86
C ALA A 63 4.29 5.87 11.35
N ARG A 64 4.78 4.77 10.76
CA ARG A 64 5.06 4.68 9.31
C ARG A 64 3.80 4.78 8.44
N ARG A 65 2.60 4.57 8.99
CA ARG A 65 1.35 4.74 8.22
C ARG A 65 1.17 6.17 7.72
N LEU A 66 1.61 7.15 8.51
CA LEU A 66 1.57 8.57 8.16
C LEU A 66 2.44 8.92 6.93
N LEU A 67 3.39 8.06 6.59
CA LEU A 67 4.36 8.29 5.51
C LEU A 67 3.96 7.59 4.20
N GLN A 68 2.84 6.86 4.17
CA GLN A 68 2.44 6.04 3.01
C GLN A 68 2.15 6.89 1.76
N GLY A 69 1.74 8.15 1.92
CA GLY A 69 1.46 9.06 0.81
C GLY A 69 2.72 9.63 0.12
N VAL A 70 3.91 9.53 0.73
CA VAL A 70 5.11 10.21 0.24
C VAL A 70 5.51 9.74 -1.16
N SER A 71 5.50 8.43 -1.40
CA SER A 71 5.82 7.85 -2.72
C SER A 71 4.88 8.36 -3.81
N SER A 72 3.58 8.42 -3.51
CA SER A 72 2.56 8.91 -4.44
C SER A 72 2.69 10.42 -4.70
N ASN A 73 3.05 11.19 -3.67
CA ASN A 73 3.30 12.63 -3.84
C ASN A 73 4.54 12.88 -4.71
N VAL A 74 5.60 12.06 -4.59
CA VAL A 74 6.75 12.11 -5.53
C VAL A 74 6.29 11.82 -6.97
N ALA A 75 5.43 10.83 -7.18
CA ALA A 75 4.88 10.56 -8.52
C ALA A 75 4.08 11.75 -9.06
N MET A 76 3.20 12.35 -8.25
CA MET A 76 2.41 13.52 -8.64
C MET A 76 3.31 14.73 -8.94
N LEU A 77 4.33 14.98 -8.13
CA LEU A 77 5.29 16.07 -8.38
C LEU A 77 5.96 15.94 -9.75
N LEU A 78 6.46 14.74 -10.07
CA LEU A 78 7.20 14.48 -11.30
C LEU A 78 6.30 14.45 -12.55
N HIS A 79 5.09 13.89 -12.45
CA HIS A 79 4.27 13.56 -13.63
C HIS A 79 3.04 14.47 -13.82
N ASP A 80 2.61 15.20 -12.81
CA ASP A 80 1.44 16.11 -12.87
C ASP A 80 1.84 17.57 -12.63
N ARG A 81 2.76 17.83 -11.69
CA ARG A 81 3.13 19.20 -11.30
C ARG A 81 4.36 19.76 -12.00
N GLY A 82 5.06 18.94 -12.80
CA GLY A 82 6.23 19.36 -13.57
C GLY A 82 7.45 19.70 -12.70
N ALA A 83 7.53 19.16 -11.47
CA ALA A 83 8.68 19.35 -10.60
C ALA A 83 9.93 18.67 -11.19
N SER A 84 11.08 19.26 -10.92
CA SER A 84 12.39 18.66 -11.21
C SER A 84 12.68 17.45 -10.32
N LEU A 85 13.69 16.66 -10.71
CA LEU A 85 14.18 15.54 -9.89
C LEU A 85 14.68 16.03 -8.52
N ASP A 86 15.32 17.19 -8.48
CA ASP A 86 15.87 17.77 -7.25
C ASP A 86 14.75 18.21 -6.29
N GLU A 87 13.71 18.88 -6.79
CA GLU A 87 12.53 19.26 -5.98
C GLU A 87 11.78 18.02 -5.44
N ALA A 88 11.64 16.98 -6.27
CA ALA A 88 11.03 15.72 -5.83
C ALA A 88 11.88 14.99 -4.77
N ARG A 89 13.21 15.07 -4.89
CA ARG A 89 14.15 14.52 -3.91
C ARG A 89 14.10 15.29 -2.60
N GLU A 90 14.05 16.62 -2.64
CA GLU A 90 13.92 17.49 -1.46
C GLU A 90 12.63 17.18 -0.69
N TYR A 91 11.51 17.03 -1.40
CA TYR A 91 10.26 16.58 -0.82
C TYR A 91 10.42 15.20 -0.15
N ALA A 92 11.02 14.23 -0.84
CA ALA A 92 11.24 12.90 -0.29
C ALA A 92 12.16 12.92 0.95
N ALA A 93 13.22 13.73 0.94
CA ALA A 93 14.14 13.89 2.06
C ALA A 93 13.43 14.41 3.31
N THR A 94 12.53 15.38 3.11
CA THR A 94 11.77 16.01 4.19
C THR A 94 10.76 15.05 4.82
N TRP A 95 10.05 14.27 4.01
CA TRP A 95 8.85 13.56 4.47
C TRP A 95 8.99 12.04 4.57
N SER A 96 9.95 11.39 3.91
CA SER A 96 10.01 9.92 3.87
C SER A 96 10.72 9.28 5.08
N LEU A 97 11.55 10.05 5.80
CA LEU A 97 12.48 9.55 6.83
C LEU A 97 13.42 8.44 6.33
N GLN A 98 13.75 8.44 5.03
CA GLN A 98 14.65 7.47 4.41
C GLN A 98 16.07 8.03 4.25
N PRO A 99 17.10 7.16 4.28
CA PRO A 99 18.47 7.58 4.00
C PRO A 99 18.65 7.97 2.53
N ASP A 100 19.70 8.75 2.24
CA ASP A 100 19.95 9.36 0.92
C ASP A 100 19.90 8.35 -0.24
N GLU A 101 20.49 7.16 -0.07
CA GLU A 101 20.53 6.15 -1.15
C GLU A 101 19.13 5.63 -1.49
N ARG A 102 18.20 5.68 -0.53
CA ARG A 102 16.80 5.29 -0.74
C ARG A 102 16.00 6.43 -1.39
N LEU A 103 16.34 7.69 -1.11
CA LEU A 103 15.72 8.84 -1.75
C LEU A 103 16.01 8.85 -3.25
N ASP A 104 17.28 8.66 -3.62
CA ASP A 104 17.71 8.63 -5.02
C ASP A 104 17.00 7.51 -5.78
N LYS A 105 16.90 6.33 -5.16
CA LYS A 105 16.20 5.18 -5.74
C LYS A 105 14.70 5.42 -5.88
N LEU A 106 14.06 6.07 -4.89
CA LEU A 106 12.65 6.41 -4.95
C LEU A 106 12.37 7.36 -6.12
N VAL A 107 13.11 8.46 -6.22
CA VAL A 107 12.94 9.47 -7.27
C VAL A 107 13.21 8.87 -8.65
N ALA A 108 14.33 8.15 -8.81
CA ALA A 108 14.67 7.51 -10.08
C ALA A 108 13.60 6.50 -10.53
N ARG A 109 13.08 5.68 -9.61
CA ARG A 109 12.00 4.73 -9.91
C ARG A 109 10.73 5.46 -10.35
N GLN A 110 10.39 6.56 -9.69
CA GLN A 110 9.18 7.30 -10.02
C GLN A 110 9.31 8.04 -11.34
N ALA A 111 10.44 8.66 -11.61
CA ALA A 111 10.72 9.30 -12.90
C ALA A 111 10.63 8.30 -14.06
N ALA A 112 11.13 7.08 -13.88
CA ALA A 112 11.10 6.03 -14.90
C ALA A 112 9.80 5.20 -14.92
N SER A 113 8.81 5.51 -14.08
CA SER A 113 7.61 4.68 -13.93
C SER A 113 6.74 4.74 -15.19
N PRO A 114 6.38 3.60 -15.80
CA PRO A 114 5.41 3.55 -16.89
C PRO A 114 3.96 3.71 -16.40
N SER A 115 3.74 3.71 -15.09
CA SER A 115 2.42 3.94 -14.48
C SER A 115 2.57 4.71 -13.15
N PRO A 116 2.84 6.01 -13.20
CA PRO A 116 3.02 6.84 -12.00
C PRO A 116 1.81 6.80 -11.08
N VAL A 117 0.61 6.72 -11.67
CA VAL A 117 -0.67 6.67 -10.96
C VAL A 117 -0.85 5.40 -10.13
N TYR A 118 -0.16 4.31 -10.46
CA TYR A 118 -0.30 3.04 -9.76
C TYR A 118 0.08 3.14 -8.28
N GLN A 119 1.01 4.04 -7.91
CA GLN A 119 1.39 4.20 -6.51
C GLN A 119 0.24 4.66 -5.62
N HIS A 120 -0.77 5.33 -6.18
CA HIS A 120 -1.96 5.69 -5.44
C HIS A 120 -2.86 4.49 -5.10
N CYS A 121 -2.69 3.35 -5.77
CA CYS A 121 -3.49 2.15 -5.46
C CYS A 121 -3.17 1.59 -4.06
N TYR A 122 -1.97 1.83 -3.53
CA TYR A 122 -1.57 1.32 -2.22
C TYR A 122 -2.25 2.06 -1.08
N TRP A 123 -1.87 3.31 -0.83
CA TRP A 123 -2.29 4.01 0.39
C TRP A 123 -3.75 4.49 0.30
N GLN A 124 -4.21 5.01 -0.84
CA GLN A 124 -5.64 5.34 -0.99
C GLN A 124 -6.51 4.09 -1.12
N GLY A 125 -6.00 3.02 -1.73
CA GLY A 125 -6.70 1.73 -1.73
C GLY A 125 -6.89 1.21 -0.31
N ARG A 126 -5.86 1.32 0.52
CA ARG A 126 -5.96 1.00 1.95
C ARG A 126 -6.99 1.89 2.65
N GLU A 127 -6.94 3.21 2.49
CA GLU A 127 -7.91 4.11 3.13
C GLU A 127 -9.35 3.78 2.74
N LEU A 128 -9.59 3.50 1.45
CA LEU A 128 -10.90 3.10 0.94
C LEU A 128 -11.38 1.78 1.59
N VAL A 129 -10.51 0.78 1.64
CA VAL A 129 -10.82 -0.53 2.25
C VAL A 129 -11.02 -0.41 3.75
N ASP A 130 -10.13 0.27 4.48
CA ASP A 130 -10.24 0.50 5.92
C ASP A 130 -11.55 1.26 6.24
N GLY A 131 -11.91 2.26 5.42
CA GLY A 131 -13.14 3.04 5.54
C GLY A 131 -14.42 2.23 5.30
N TYR A 132 -14.38 1.26 4.39
CA TYR A 132 -15.49 0.33 4.16
C TYR A 132 -15.61 -0.71 5.28
N VAL A 133 -14.49 -1.37 5.60
CA VAL A 133 -14.41 -2.49 6.56
C VAL A 133 -14.72 -2.02 7.97
N ARG A 134 -14.17 -0.89 8.43
CA ARG A 134 -14.34 -0.33 9.78
C ARG A 134 -14.14 -1.37 10.91
N GLY A 135 -13.20 -2.29 10.71
CA GLY A 135 -12.91 -3.38 11.65
C GLY A 135 -13.89 -4.57 11.62
N ASP A 136 -14.88 -4.60 10.72
CA ASP A 136 -15.83 -5.71 10.58
C ASP A 136 -15.28 -6.82 9.66
N PRO A 137 -14.93 -8.01 10.20
CA PRO A 137 -14.40 -9.11 9.40
C PRO A 137 -15.38 -9.64 8.36
N ALA A 138 -16.70 -9.44 8.54
CA ALA A 138 -17.70 -9.86 7.56
C ALA A 138 -17.62 -8.99 6.29
N ARG A 139 -17.43 -7.67 6.44
CA ARG A 139 -17.18 -6.76 5.32
C ARG A 139 -15.87 -7.05 4.64
N PHE A 140 -14.82 -7.38 5.40
CA PHE A 140 -13.56 -7.81 4.78
C PHE A 140 -13.74 -9.11 3.97
N ARG A 141 -14.51 -10.09 4.47
CA ARG A 141 -14.85 -11.30 3.73
C ARG A 141 -15.64 -10.99 2.45
N GLU A 142 -16.52 -9.99 2.47
CA GLU A 142 -17.24 -9.53 1.29
C GLU A 142 -16.27 -9.05 0.21
N LEU A 143 -15.26 -8.25 0.55
CA LEU A 143 -14.22 -7.83 -0.39
C LEU A 143 -13.46 -8.99 -1.05
N LEU A 144 -13.34 -10.14 -0.36
CA LEU A 144 -12.68 -11.34 -0.89
C LEU A 144 -13.57 -12.20 -1.78
N THR A 145 -14.89 -12.02 -1.72
CA THR A 145 -15.86 -12.98 -2.29
C THR A 145 -16.86 -12.34 -3.25
N ALA A 146 -17.13 -11.05 -3.11
CA ALA A 146 -18.00 -10.26 -3.95
C ALA A 146 -17.22 -9.54 -5.06
N ARG A 147 -17.96 -9.06 -6.06
CA ARG A 147 -17.43 -8.19 -7.11
C ARG A 147 -17.84 -6.78 -6.80
N LEU A 148 -16.92 -6.02 -6.24
CA LEU A 148 -17.13 -4.63 -5.89
C LEU A 148 -16.25 -3.74 -6.76
N LEU A 149 -16.77 -2.58 -7.10
CA LEU A 149 -16.07 -1.47 -7.74
C LEU A 149 -15.59 -0.50 -6.65
N PRO A 150 -14.51 0.26 -6.88
CA PRO A 150 -14.06 1.27 -5.92
C PRO A 150 -15.17 2.24 -5.49
N SER A 151 -16.07 2.61 -6.40
CA SER A 151 -17.20 3.49 -6.11
C SER A 151 -18.25 2.91 -5.16
N GLU A 152 -18.25 1.59 -4.95
CA GLU A 152 -19.18 0.90 -4.04
C GLU A 152 -18.66 0.86 -2.60
N LEU A 153 -17.39 1.23 -2.37
CA LEU A 153 -16.78 1.34 -1.05
C LEU A 153 -16.79 2.76 -0.47
N ALA A 154 -17.05 3.77 -1.31
CA ALA A 154 -16.96 5.19 -0.98
C ALA A 154 -18.17 5.73 -0.19
#